data_AF-U5DNH0-F1
#
_entry.id   AF-U5DNH0-F1
#
_cell.length_a   1.000
_cell.length_b   1.000
_cell.length_c   1.000
_cell.angle_alpha   90.00
_cell.angle_beta   90.00
_cell.angle_gamma   90.00
#
_symmetry.space_group_name_H-M   'P 1'
#
loop_
_entity.id
_entity.type
_entity.pdbx_description
1 polymer ?
#
loop_
_entity_poly.entity_id
_entity_poly.type
_entity_poly.pdbx_seq_one_letter_code
_entity_poly.pdbx_strand_id
1 'polypeptide(L)'
;MSVPCHRCQGNQTVRAGTTPRQSGRPSQRYWGRDCDRRFNDRTGSSMARWRTPSAWVERSLKMRTENLSVRASTRVESVSPASIILWGQR
;
A
#
# COMPACT_ATOMS: atom_id res chain seq x y z
N MET A 1 -2.80 12.69 16.93
CA MET A 1 -1.94 12.72 15.73
C MET A 1 -2.84 12.79 14.50
N SER A 2 -2.94 13.94 13.84
CA SER A 2 -3.60 14.09 12.54
C SER A 2 -2.69 13.54 11.45
N VAL A 3 -3.26 12.80 10.49
CA VAL A 3 -2.49 12.27 9.35
C VAL A 3 -2.41 13.37 8.29
N PRO A 4 -1.24 13.90 7.94
CA PRO A 4 -1.15 14.99 6.97
C PRO A 4 -1.66 14.52 5.60
N CYS A 5 -2.38 15.40 4.90
CA CYS A 5 -2.91 15.07 3.59
C CYS A 5 -1.77 15.05 2.56
N HIS A 6 -1.52 13.92 1.91
CA HIS A 6 -0.45 13.80 0.89
C HIS A 6 -0.62 14.70 -0.34
N ARG A 7 -1.80 15.31 -0.54
CA ARG A 7 -2.10 16.17 -1.69
C ARG A 7 -1.81 17.64 -1.42
N CYS A 8 -2.34 18.17 -0.32
CA CYS A 8 -2.20 19.58 0.05
C CYS A 8 -1.19 19.82 1.18
N GLN A 9 -0.62 18.76 1.76
CA GLN A 9 0.24 18.78 2.95
C GLN A 9 -0.41 19.44 4.17
N GLY A 10 -1.72 19.71 4.12
CA GLY A 10 -2.49 20.30 5.19
C GLY A 10 -2.70 19.35 6.36
N ASN A 11 -2.79 19.94 7.56
CA ASN A 11 -2.97 19.22 8.82
C ASN A 11 -4.44 19.04 9.22
N GLN A 12 -5.39 19.64 8.49
CA GLN A 12 -6.82 19.53 8.76
C GLN A 12 -7.42 18.27 8.15
N THR A 13 -7.16 17.13 8.77
CA THR A 13 -7.66 15.83 8.29
C THR A 13 -8.58 15.18 9.31
N VAL A 14 -9.75 14.76 8.85
CA VAL A 14 -10.77 14.10 9.69
C VAL A 14 -10.97 12.65 9.26
N ARG A 15 -11.32 11.79 10.21
CA ARG A 15 -11.65 10.39 9.92
C ARG A 15 -12.96 10.32 9.15
N ALA A 16 -12.93 9.71 7.97
CA ALA A 16 -14.04 9.61 7.03
C ALA A 16 -14.51 8.16 6.84
N GLY A 17 -14.63 7.44 7.97
CA GLY A 17 -15.05 6.03 8.01
C GLY A 17 -13.98 5.03 7.58
N THR A 18 -14.35 3.75 7.58
CA THR A 18 -13.48 2.61 7.27
C THR A 18 -14.05 1.86 6.08
N THR A 19 -13.18 1.41 5.16
CA THR A 19 -13.59 0.57 4.03
C THR A 19 -13.10 -0.86 4.25
N PRO A 20 -13.97 -1.88 4.18
CA PRO A 20 -13.53 -3.27 4.24
C PRO A 20 -12.64 -3.59 3.04
N ARG A 21 -11.60 -4.39 3.25
CA ARG A 21 -10.71 -4.90 2.20
C ARG A 21 -10.78 -6.41 2.16
N GLN A 22 -10.54 -6.97 0.97
CA GLN A 22 -10.37 -8.42 0.77
C GLN A 22 -9.24 -9.01 1.64
N SER A 23 -8.25 -8.20 2.05
CA SER A 23 -7.16 -8.61 2.95
C SER A 23 -7.58 -8.72 4.43
N GLY A 24 -8.86 -8.59 4.76
CA GLY A 24 -9.40 -8.71 6.13
C GLY A 24 -9.14 -7.50 7.05
N ARG A 25 -8.08 -6.73 6.82
CA ARG A 25 -7.82 -5.47 7.56
C ARG A 25 -8.60 -4.30 6.94
N PRO A 26 -9.54 -3.68 7.67
CA PRO A 26 -10.25 -2.50 7.17
C PRO A 26 -9.29 -1.32 7.02
N SER A 27 -9.42 -0.57 5.93
CA SER A 27 -8.58 0.61 5.66
C SER A 27 -9.34 1.87 6.09
N GLN A 28 -8.73 2.64 7.00
CA GLN A 28 -9.27 3.91 7.45
C GLN A 28 -9.20 4.94 6.33
N ARG A 29 -10.33 5.60 6.04
CA ARG A 29 -10.36 6.78 5.18
C ARG A 29 -10.23 8.05 6.01
N TYR A 30 -9.54 9.01 5.43
CA TYR A 30 -9.36 10.36 5.91
C TYR A 30 -9.89 11.33 4.86
N TRP A 31 -10.39 12.47 5.30
CA TRP A 31 -10.83 13.56 4.44
C TRP A 31 -10.05 14.81 4.84
N GLY A 32 -9.35 15.41 3.87
CA GLY A 32 -8.64 16.67 4.07
C GLY A 32 -9.59 17.83 3.82
N ARG A 33 -9.82 18.67 4.83
CA ARG A 33 -10.72 19.84 4.72
C ARG A 33 -10.18 20.89 3.76
N ASP A 34 -8.87 21.09 3.75
CA ASP A 34 -8.21 22.12 2.93
C ASP A 34 -8.28 21.85 1.42
N CYS A 35 -8.40 20.57 1.02
CA CYS A 35 -8.43 20.18 -0.39
C CYS A 35 -9.67 19.40 -0.80
N ASP A 36 -10.62 19.23 0.13
CA ASP A 36 -11.84 18.44 -0.01
C ASP A 36 -11.63 17.01 -0.54
N ARG A 37 -10.41 16.45 -0.40
CA ARG A 37 -10.08 15.11 -0.95
C ARG A 37 -10.10 14.03 0.11
N ARG A 38 -10.62 12.88 -0.28
CA ARG A 38 -10.54 11.63 0.50
C ARG A 38 -9.26 10.88 0.18
N PHE A 39 -8.65 10.33 1.20
CA PHE A 39 -7.44 9.52 1.11
C PHE A 39 -7.47 8.45 2.21
N ASN A 40 -6.49 7.56 2.24
CA ASN A 40 -6.31 6.56 3.28
C ASN A 40 -4.83 6.50 3.68
N ASP A 41 -4.54 5.71 4.70
CA ASP A 41 -3.20 5.37 5.18
C ASP A 41 -2.20 4.98 4.07
N ARG A 42 -2.69 4.41 2.97
CA ARG A 42 -1.84 4.00 1.84
C ARG A 42 -1.72 5.08 0.78
N THR A 43 -2.66 6.02 0.69
CA THR A 43 -2.71 7.03 -0.38
C THR A 43 -1.42 7.84 -0.39
N GLY A 44 -0.85 8.10 -1.56
CA GLY A 44 0.44 8.81 -1.67
C GLY A 44 1.67 7.93 -1.43
N SER A 45 1.57 6.78 -0.75
CA SER A 45 2.66 5.80 -0.74
C SER A 45 2.78 5.12 -2.11
N SER A 46 3.98 4.67 -2.48
CA SER A 46 4.17 3.82 -3.66
C SER A 46 3.19 2.64 -3.65
N MET A 47 2.91 2.09 -2.47
CA MET A 47 1.98 0.98 -2.20
C MET A 47 0.48 1.31 -2.34
N ALA A 48 0.06 2.58 -2.48
CA ALA A 48 -1.36 2.92 -2.69
C ALA A 48 -1.91 2.42 -4.03
N ARG A 49 -1.04 2.43 -5.04
CA ARG A 49 -1.40 2.08 -6.43
C ARG A 49 -1.58 0.59 -6.65
N TRP A 50 -1.35 -0.20 -5.60
CA TRP A 50 -1.22 -1.63 -5.68
C TRP A 50 -2.55 -2.22 -5.29
N ARG A 51 -3.17 -2.93 -6.24
CA ARG A 51 -4.34 -3.77 -5.94
C ARG A 51 -3.97 -4.94 -5.01
N THR A 52 -2.68 -5.21 -4.84
CA THR A 52 -2.12 -6.24 -3.96
C THR A 52 -2.04 -5.79 -2.49
N PRO A 53 -2.36 -6.66 -1.52
CA PRO A 53 -2.11 -6.39 -0.10
C PRO A 53 -0.64 -6.02 0.17
N SER A 54 -0.40 -5.08 1.10
CA SER A 54 0.96 -4.59 1.41
C SER A 54 1.84 -5.69 1.96
N ALA A 55 1.27 -6.55 2.81
CA ALA A 55 1.98 -7.67 3.41
C ALA A 55 2.60 -8.61 2.36
N TRP A 56 1.94 -8.79 1.21
CA TRP A 56 2.47 -9.62 0.12
C TRP A 56 3.64 -8.96 -0.60
N VAL A 57 3.55 -7.65 -0.81
CA VAL A 57 4.61 -6.84 -1.41
C VAL A 57 5.83 -6.81 -0.49
N GLU A 58 5.63 -6.49 0.79
CA GLU A 58 6.67 -6.46 1.82
C GLU A 58 7.36 -7.81 1.96
N ARG A 59 6.59 -8.90 2.03
CA ARG A 59 7.14 -10.26 2.11
C ARG A 59 7.93 -10.63 0.87
N SER A 60 7.44 -10.28 -0.33
CA SER A 60 8.15 -10.54 -1.58
C SER A 60 9.45 -9.73 -1.68
N LEU A 61 9.46 -8.49 -1.21
CA LEU A 61 10.67 -7.68 -1.11
C LEU A 61 11.66 -8.27 -0.10
N LYS A 62 11.17 -8.74 1.06
CA LYS A 62 11.99 -9.41 2.06
C LYS A 62 12.65 -10.68 1.50
N MET A 63 11.91 -11.51 0.77
CA MET A 63 12.47 -12.68 0.08
C MET A 63 13.59 -12.31 -0.89
N ARG A 64 13.45 -11.19 -1.61
CA ARG A 64 14.48 -10.70 -2.52
C ARG A 64 15.74 -10.25 -1.78
N THR A 65 15.59 -9.62 -0.61
CA THR A 65 16.73 -9.27 0.26
C THR A 65 17.39 -10.49 0.90
N GLU A 66 16.65 -11.59 1.06
CA GLU A 66 17.16 -12.89 1.52
C GLU A 66 17.77 -13.74 0.37
N ASN A 67 18.06 -13.11 -0.78
CA ASN A 67 18.64 -13.73 -1.97
C ASN A 67 17.78 -14.81 -2.65
N LEU A 68 16.46 -14.83 -2.41
CA LEU A 68 15.58 -15.68 -3.21
C LEU A 68 15.49 -15.13 -4.64
N SER A 69 15.66 -16.02 -5.61
CA SER A 69 15.43 -15.70 -7.02
C SER A 69 13.98 -15.30 -7.26
N VAL A 70 13.74 -14.48 -8.28
CA VAL A 70 12.36 -14.11 -8.71
C VAL A 70 11.51 -15.37 -8.86
N ARG A 71 12.04 -16.42 -9.50
CA ARG A 71 11.33 -17.69 -9.71
C ARG A 71 11.00 -18.40 -8.39
N ALA A 72 11.92 -18.41 -7.42
CA ALA A 72 11.65 -18.97 -6.10
C ALA A 72 10.54 -18.19 -5.39
N SER A 73 10.63 -16.86 -5.35
CA SER A 73 9.61 -16.02 -4.74
C SER A 73 8.23 -16.18 -5.40
N THR A 74 8.16 -16.35 -6.73
CA THR A 74 6.88 -16.62 -7.41
C THR A 74 6.24 -17.93 -7.01
N ARG A 75 7.04 -18.97 -6.74
CA ARG A 75 6.53 -20.27 -6.29
C ARG A 75 6.00 -20.21 -4.86
N VAL A 76 6.66 -19.44 -4.00
CA VAL A 76 6.25 -19.28 -2.60
C VAL A 76 4.97 -18.46 -2.49
N GLU A 77 4.88 -17.35 -3.23
CA GLU A 77 3.76 -16.41 -3.12
C GLU A 77 2.63 -16.65 -4.15
N SER A 78 2.82 -17.59 -5.09
CA SER A 78 1.87 -17.86 -6.18
C SER A 78 1.50 -16.62 -7.00
N VAL A 79 2.46 -15.71 -7.20
CA VAL A 79 2.31 -14.47 -7.96
C VAL A 79 3.14 -14.51 -9.24
N SER A 80 2.77 -13.68 -10.22
CA SER A 80 3.51 -13.62 -11.48
C SER A 80 4.95 -13.08 -11.28
N PRO A 81 5.93 -13.55 -12.07
CA PRO A 81 7.30 -13.00 -12.04
C PRO A 81 7.33 -11.50 -12.34
N ALA A 82 6.45 -11.04 -13.24
CA ALA A 82 6.31 -9.64 -13.60
C ALA A 82 5.87 -8.78 -12.41
N SER A 83 4.99 -9.31 -11.55
CA SER A 83 4.64 -8.66 -10.30
C SER A 83 5.90 -8.49 -9.44
N ILE A 84 6.62 -9.55 -9.09
CA ILE A 84 7.80 -9.45 -8.22
C ILE A 84 8.86 -8.47 -8.77
N ILE A 85 9.07 -8.44 -10.08
CA ILE A 85 10.00 -7.48 -10.72
C ILE A 85 9.50 -6.04 -10.56
N LEU A 86 8.22 -5.79 -10.86
CA LEU A 86 7.59 -4.48 -10.68
C LEU A 86 7.70 -4.00 -9.21
N TRP A 87 7.73 -4.95 -8.28
CA TRP A 87 7.85 -4.75 -6.84
C TRP A 87 9.25 -4.36 -6.42
N GLY A 88 10.28 -4.97 -7.01
CA GLY A 88 11.66 -4.59 -6.76
C GLY A 88 12.13 -3.30 -7.45
N GLN A 89 11.43 -2.82 -8.48
CA GLN A 89 11.84 -1.65 -9.27
C GLN A 89 11.37 -0.29 -8.72
N ARG A 90 10.52 -0.28 -7.69
CA ARG A 90 9.86 0.93 -7.16
C ARG A 90 10.11 1.09 -5.67
#